data_AF-A0A435FVR0-F1
#
_entry.id   AF-A0A435FVR0-F1
#
_cell.length_a   1.000
_cell.length_b   1.000
_cell.length_c   1.000
_cell.angle_alpha   90.00
_cell.angle_beta   90.00
_cell.angle_gamma   90.00
#
_symmetry.space_group_name_H-M   'P 1'
#
loop_
_entity.id
_entity.type
_entity.pdbx_description
1 polymer ?
#
loop_
_entity_poly.entity_id
_entity_poly.type
_entity_poly.pdbx_seq_one_letter_code
_entity_poly.pdbx_strand_id
1 'polypeptide(L)'
;VLGLIPDCDLDKVSAVGNAAGAGARMALLNRGYRREIEDTVSKIEKIETALEPKFQEHFVYAMALPNKVDPFPKLSAAVKLPPRKTVSEDGVAGDAAPRRRSREGHEGRRRGRE
;
A
#
# COMPACT_ATOMS: atom_id res chain seq x y z
N VAL A 1 -9.15 4.71 -7.69
CA VAL A 1 -8.12 5.43 -6.92
C VAL A 1 -7.44 4.46 -5.96
N LEU A 2 -6.12 4.53 -5.81
CA LEU A 2 -5.32 3.51 -5.10
C LEU A 2 -5.07 3.76 -3.61
N GLY A 3 -5.08 5.02 -3.14
CA GLY A 3 -4.85 5.32 -1.71
C GLY A 3 -3.38 5.39 -1.27
N LEU A 4 -2.45 5.71 -2.18
CA LEU A 4 -1.00 5.68 -1.91
C LEU A 4 -0.47 6.89 -1.12
N ILE A 5 -1.17 8.02 -1.17
CA ILE A 5 -0.80 9.26 -0.49
C ILE A 5 -1.99 9.73 0.35
N PRO A 6 -1.78 10.48 1.46
CA PRO A 6 -2.86 10.96 2.31
C PRO A 6 -3.78 11.92 1.57
N ASP A 7 -4.99 12.12 2.10
CA ASP A 7 -5.91 13.13 1.58
C ASP A 7 -5.36 14.54 1.84
N CYS A 8 -4.79 15.14 0.81
CA CYS A 8 -4.14 16.44 0.89
C CYS A 8 -4.46 17.30 -0.32
N ASP A 9 -4.01 18.54 -0.27
CA ASP A 9 -4.11 19.45 -1.40
C ASP A 9 -3.10 19.01 -2.46
N LEU A 10 -3.57 18.70 -3.67
CA LEU A 10 -2.74 18.13 -4.73
C LEU A 10 -1.68 19.12 -5.23
N ASP A 11 -1.90 20.42 -5.09
CA ASP A 11 -0.91 21.44 -5.44
C ASP A 11 0.32 21.41 -4.52
N LYS A 12 0.21 20.74 -3.37
CA LYS A 12 1.33 20.51 -2.44
C LYS A 12 2.08 19.20 -2.70
N VAL A 13 1.67 18.42 -3.71
CA VAL A 13 2.28 17.15 -4.05
C VAL A 13 3.10 17.32 -5.33
N SER A 14 4.40 17.08 -5.24
CA SER A 14 5.30 17.15 -6.38
C SER A 14 6.21 15.93 -6.48
N ALA A 15 6.56 15.54 -7.70
CA ALA A 15 7.49 14.46 -7.96
C ALA A 15 8.92 15.00 -8.00
N VAL A 16 9.77 14.52 -7.10
CA VAL A 16 11.19 14.90 -7.04
C VAL A 16 12.12 13.94 -7.79
N GLY A 17 11.59 12.84 -8.32
CA GLY A 17 12.37 11.81 -9.00
C GLY A 17 13.31 11.05 -8.04
N ASN A 18 14.48 10.64 -8.53
CA ASN A 18 15.48 9.93 -7.72
C ASN A 18 16.27 10.90 -6.83
N ALA A 19 15.71 11.21 -5.66
CA ALA A 19 16.34 12.08 -4.66
C ALA A 19 17.68 11.51 -4.15
N ALA A 20 17.82 10.18 -4.03
CA ALA A 20 19.06 9.56 -3.55
C ALA A 20 20.24 9.82 -4.50
N GLY A 21 20.03 9.64 -5.81
CA GLY A 21 21.05 9.93 -6.83
C GLY A 21 21.40 11.42 -6.92
N ALA A 22 20.38 12.29 -6.83
CA ALA A 22 20.60 13.74 -6.80
C ALA A 22 21.42 14.17 -5.58
N GLY A 23 21.06 13.70 -4.38
CA GLY A 23 21.77 13.97 -3.14
C GLY A 23 23.22 13.46 -3.15
N ALA A 24 23.45 12.25 -3.68
CA ALA A 24 24.80 11.71 -3.83
C ALA A 24 25.69 12.59 -4.73
N ARG A 25 25.15 13.08 -5.86
CA ARG A 25 25.87 14.01 -6.74
C ARG A 25 26.18 15.33 -6.02
N MET A 26 25.23 15.88 -5.27
CA MET A 26 25.43 17.11 -4.48
C MET A 26 26.55 16.95 -3.44
N ALA A 27 26.54 15.85 -2.68
CA ALA A 27 27.55 15.57 -1.68
C ALA A 27 28.94 15.20 -2.26
N LEU A 28 28.99 14.73 -3.52
CA LEU A 28 30.24 14.48 -4.24
C LEU A 28 30.91 15.79 -4.67
N LEU A 29 30.13 16.74 -5.20
CA LEU A 29 30.62 17.99 -5.76
C LEU A 29 30.82 19.11 -4.71
N ASN A 30 30.17 19.01 -3.56
CA ASN A 30 30.24 20.03 -2.51
C ASN A 30 30.43 19.42 -1.11
N ARG A 31 31.53 19.80 -0.45
CA ARG A 31 31.84 19.37 0.93
C ARG A 31 30.88 19.96 1.97
N GLY A 32 30.29 21.14 1.71
CA GLY A 32 29.28 21.75 2.57
C GLY A 32 28.03 20.87 2.67
N TYR A 33 27.49 20.43 1.52
CA TYR A 33 26.35 19.50 1.50
C TYR A 33 26.66 18.15 2.14
N ARG A 34 27.92 17.70 2.09
CA ARG A 34 28.34 16.50 2.82
C ARG A 34 28.23 16.68 4.34
N ARG A 35 28.71 17.80 4.87
CA ARG A 35 28.58 18.08 6.31
C ARG A 35 27.13 18.27 6.72
N GLU A 36 26.33 18.89 5.86
CA GLU A 36 24.89 19.09 6.11
C GLU A 36 24.14 17.76 6.25
N ILE A 37 24.42 16.77 5.37
CA ILE A 37 23.78 15.46 5.49
C ILE A 37 24.29 14.68 6.71
N GLU A 38 25.58 14.81 7.07
CA GLU A 38 26.13 14.21 8.30
C GLU A 38 25.40 14.74 9.56
N ASP A 39 25.22 16.06 9.65
CA ASP A 39 24.46 16.70 10.74
C ASP A 39 22.98 16.28 10.72
N THR A 40 22.37 16.19 9.54
CA THR A 40 20.96 15.82 9.41
C THR A 40 20.71 14.39 9.87
N VAL A 41 21.58 13.45 9.50
CA VAL A 41 21.46 12.03 9.90
C VAL A 41 21.48 11.87 11.41
N SER A 42 22.26 12.67 12.14
CA SER A 42 22.29 12.63 13.62
C SER A 42 20.96 12.99 14.29
N LYS A 43 20.05 13.65 13.58
CA LYS A 43 18.75 14.11 14.07
C LYS A 43 17.60 13.19 13.65
N ILE A 44 17.86 12.17 12.85
CA ILE A 44 16.83 11.24 12.37
C ILE A 44 16.48 10.27 13.49
N GLU A 45 15.21 10.26 13.89
CA GLU A 45 14.65 9.21 14.73
C GLU A 45 14.19 8.04 13.84
N LYS A 46 14.73 6.85 14.10
CA LYS A 46 14.37 5.64 13.37
C LYS A 46 13.20 4.96 14.06
N ILE A 47 12.03 4.98 13.43
CA ILE A 47 10.85 4.22 13.86
C ILE A 47 10.86 2.85 13.17
N GLU A 48 10.93 1.77 13.95
CA GLU A 48 10.84 0.41 13.43
C GLU A 48 9.38 -0.03 13.34
N THR A 49 8.87 -0.14 12.11
CA THR A 49 7.46 -0.50 11.86
C THR A 49 7.04 -1.84 12.47
N ALA A 50 7.99 -2.77 12.64
CA ALA A 50 7.73 -4.06 13.27
C ALA A 50 7.45 -3.95 14.78
N LEU A 51 7.94 -2.89 15.44
CA LEU A 51 7.75 -2.65 16.87
C LEU A 51 6.62 -1.66 17.15
N GLU A 52 6.17 -0.92 16.15
CA GLU A 52 5.12 0.09 16.28
C GLU A 52 3.73 -0.58 16.46
N PRO A 53 3.06 -0.42 17.63
CA PRO A 53 1.82 -1.13 17.93
C PRO A 53 0.69 -0.86 16.93
N LYS A 54 0.63 0.34 16.34
CA LYS A 54 -0.44 0.73 15.43
C LYS A 54 -0.17 0.39 13.96
N PHE A 55 1.04 -0.08 13.63
CA PHE A 55 1.40 -0.31 12.22
C PHE A 55 0.46 -1.32 11.55
N GLN A 56 0.16 -2.44 12.22
CA GLN A 56 -0.75 -3.46 11.69
C GLN A 56 -2.17 -2.93 11.45
N GLU A 57 -2.69 -2.13 12.39
CA GLU A 57 -4.00 -1.49 12.25
C GLU A 57 -4.03 -0.57 11.01
N HIS A 58 -3.05 0.32 10.89
CA HIS A 58 -2.94 1.22 9.73
C HIS A 58 -2.77 0.45 8.41
N PHE A 59 -2.00 -0.64 8.43
CA PHE A 59 -1.82 -1.51 7.26
C PHE A 59 -3.14 -2.14 6.81
N VAL A 60 -3.92 -2.72 7.73
CA VAL A 60 -5.23 -3.31 7.43
C VAL A 60 -6.20 -2.27 6.87
N TYR A 61 -6.18 -1.03 7.39
CA TYR A 61 -6.98 0.06 6.84
C TYR A 61 -6.58 0.42 5.40
N ALA A 62 -5.28 0.41 5.10
CA ALA A 62 -4.75 0.71 3.77
C ALA A 62 -4.95 -0.41 2.73
N MET A 63 -5.36 -1.62 3.14
CA MET A 63 -5.66 -2.72 2.19
C MET A 63 -6.94 -2.49 1.38
N ALA A 64 -7.87 -1.67 1.85
CA ALA A 64 -9.05 -1.27 1.09
C ALA A 64 -8.75 -0.08 0.20
N LEU A 65 -9.44 0.03 -0.94
CA LEU A 65 -9.23 1.12 -1.90
C LEU A 65 -10.31 2.20 -1.74
N PRO A 66 -9.96 3.48 -1.49
CA PRO A 66 -8.60 4.00 -1.22
C PRO A 66 -8.11 3.78 0.21
N ASN A 67 -9.01 3.57 1.18
CA ASN A 67 -8.73 3.14 2.55
C ASN A 67 -10.06 2.66 3.16
N LYS A 68 -10.00 1.85 4.23
CA LYS A 68 -11.18 1.34 4.94
C LYS A 68 -11.89 2.43 5.76
N VAL A 69 -11.12 3.30 6.40
CA VAL A 69 -11.58 4.28 7.39
C VAL A 69 -11.56 5.70 6.82
N ASP A 70 -10.48 6.08 6.13
CA ASP A 70 -10.28 7.48 5.73
C ASP A 70 -11.29 7.93 4.66
N PRO A 71 -11.93 9.12 4.82
CA PRO A 71 -13.01 9.58 3.95
C PRO A 71 -12.56 10.15 2.59
N PHE A 72 -11.33 10.65 2.49
CA PHE A 72 -10.78 11.27 1.26
C PHE A 72 -11.63 12.40 0.63
N PRO A 73 -12.05 13.43 1.40
CA PRO A 73 -12.85 14.54 0.86
C PRO A 73 -12.15 15.32 -0.26
N LYS A 74 -10.86 15.65 -0.13
CA LYS A 74 -10.15 16.43 -1.16
C LYS A 74 -10.01 15.65 -2.47
N LEU A 75 -9.69 14.37 -2.38
CA LEU A 75 -9.66 13.48 -3.53
C LEU A 75 -11.04 13.36 -4.20
N SER A 76 -12.13 13.24 -3.42
CA SER A 76 -13.49 13.14 -3.97
C SER A 76 -13.95 14.40 -4.71
N ALA A 77 -13.42 15.56 -4.33
CA ALA A 77 -13.64 16.82 -5.05
C ALA A 77 -12.89 16.84 -6.39
N ALA A 78 -11.72 16.19 -6.47
CA ALA A 78 -10.90 16.11 -7.67
C ALA A 78 -11.34 15.00 -8.65
N VAL A 79 -11.84 13.87 -8.14
CA VAL A 79 -12.16 12.68 -8.94
C VAL A 79 -13.42 11.98 -8.44
N LYS A 80 -14.26 11.50 -9.36
CA LYS A 80 -15.44 10.67 -9.03
C LYS A 80 -14.99 9.32 -8.46
N LEU A 81 -15.32 9.05 -7.19
CA LEU A 81 -14.97 7.81 -6.52
C LEU A 81 -15.99 6.68 -6.81
N PRO A 82 -15.54 5.42 -6.91
CA PRO A 82 -16.43 4.27 -6.96
C PRO A 82 -17.18 4.06 -5.64
N PRO A 83 -18.34 3.38 -5.64
CA PRO A 83 -19.06 3.06 -4.42
C PRO A 83 -18.21 2.19 -3.49
N ARG A 84 -18.25 2.49 -2.20
CA ARG A 84 -17.48 1.76 -1.18
C ARG A 84 -18.01 0.33 -1.03
N LYS A 85 -17.11 -0.66 -1.13
CA LYS A 85 -17.42 -2.05 -0.81
C LYS A 85 -17.35 -2.22 0.71
N THR A 86 -18.42 -2.67 1.35
CA THR A 86 -18.42 -3.02 2.78
C THR A 86 -17.58 -4.27 2.98
N VAL A 87 -16.38 -4.11 3.55
CA VAL A 87 -15.51 -5.24 3.92
C VAL A 87 -15.92 -5.70 5.32
N SER A 88 -16.37 -6.94 5.46
CA SER A 88 -16.67 -7.58 6.74
C SER A 88 -15.42 -7.60 7.65
N GLU A 89 -15.63 -7.65 8.97
CA GLU A 89 -14.59 -7.50 10.01
C GLU A 89 -13.40 -8.47 9.88
N ASP A 90 -13.56 -9.60 9.17
CA ASP A 90 -12.53 -10.64 8.99
C ASP A 90 -11.47 -10.36 7.91
N GLY A 91 -11.43 -9.17 7.30
CA GLY A 91 -10.33 -8.80 6.38
C GLY A 91 -10.25 -9.59 5.07
N VAL A 92 -11.18 -10.51 4.81
CA VAL A 92 -11.26 -11.23 3.54
C VAL A 92 -12.08 -10.39 2.57
N ALA A 93 -11.43 -9.90 1.52
CA ALA A 93 -12.12 -9.35 0.36
C ALA A 93 -13.02 -10.46 -0.21
N GLY A 94 -14.33 -10.33 -0.01
CA GLY A 94 -15.33 -11.25 -0.54
C GLY A 94 -15.30 -11.23 -2.07
N ASP A 95 -14.49 -12.11 -2.64
CA ASP A 95 -14.68 -12.64 -3.98
C ASP A 95 -15.43 -13.96 -3.83
N ALA A 96 -16.75 -13.84 -3.70
CA ALA A 96 -17.65 -14.98 -3.72
C ALA A 96 -17.79 -15.48 -5.17
N ALA A 97 -16.71 -16.03 -5.72
CA ALA A 97 -16.81 -16.95 -6.85
C ALA A 97 -17.44 -18.25 -6.32
N PRO A 98 -18.59 -18.71 -6.84
CA PRO A 98 -19.24 -19.90 -6.33
C PRO A 98 -18.34 -21.10 -6.62
N ARG A 99 -17.75 -21.68 -5.56
CA ARG A 99 -17.06 -22.97 -5.63
C ARG A 99 -18.08 -24.01 -6.09
N ARG A 100 -18.08 -24.27 -7.40
CA ARG A 100 -18.88 -25.29 -8.07
C ARG A 100 -18.56 -26.64 -7.42
N ARG A 101 -19.42 -27.07 -6.49
CA ARG A 101 -19.42 -28.46 -5.98
C ARG A 101 -19.83 -29.36 -7.14
N SER A 102 -18.86 -29.87 -7.90
CA SER A 102 -19.09 -31.06 -8.73
C SER A 102 -18.79 -32.30 -7.89
N ARG A 103 -19.83 -32.78 -7.20
CA ARG A 103 -19.99 -34.21 -6.95
C ARG A 103 -20.35 -34.83 -8.29
N GLU A 104 -19.47 -35.66 -8.85
CA GLU A 104 -19.76 -36.84 -9.71
C GLU A 104 -18.50 -37.22 -10.51
N GLY A 105 -18.11 -38.50 -10.42
CA GLY A 105 -17.13 -39.10 -11.34
C GLY A 105 -15.86 -39.69 -10.72
N HIS A 106 -15.96 -40.45 -9.63
CA HIS A 106 -14.87 -41.38 -9.24
C HIS A 106 -15.32 -42.86 -9.27
N GLU A 107 -16.18 -43.23 -10.21
CA GLU A 107 -16.47 -44.62 -10.57
C GLU A 107 -16.21 -44.79 -12.07
N GLY A 108 -15.01 -45.22 -12.45
CA GLY A 108 -14.70 -45.38 -13.88
C GLY A 108 -13.27 -45.69 -14.30
N ARG A 109 -12.35 -46.02 -13.37
CA ARG A 109 -10.98 -46.44 -13.73
C ARG A 109 -10.50 -47.64 -12.94
N ARG A 110 -11.25 -48.74 -13.01
CA ARG A 110 -10.74 -50.09 -12.71
C ARG A 110 -11.48 -51.12 -13.59
N ARG A 111 -11.15 -51.17 -14.88
CA ARG A 111 -11.34 -52.32 -15.77
C ARG A 111 -10.62 -52.01 -17.08
N GLY A 112 -9.68 -52.88 -17.47
CA GLY A 112 -9.01 -52.83 -18.77
C GLY A 112 -7.48 -52.76 -18.72
N ARG A 113 -6.84 -53.79 -18.17
CA ARG A 113 -5.51 -54.27 -18.60
C ARG A 113 -5.48 -55.79 -18.38
N GLU A 114 -5.96 -56.51 -19.39
CA GLU A 114 -5.43 -57.80 -19.83
C GLU A 114 -5.19 -57.64 -21.34
#